data_AF-A0A961J9C8-F1
#
_entry.id   AF-A0A961J9C8-F1
#
_cell.length_a   1.000
_cell.length_b   1.000
_cell.length_c   1.000
_cell.angle_alpha   90.00
_cell.angle_beta   90.00
_cell.angle_gamma   90.00
#
_symmetry.space_group_name_H-M   'P 1'
#
loop_
_entity.id
_entity.type
_entity.pdbx_description
1 polymer ?
#
loop_
_entity_poly.entity_id
_entity_poly.type
_entity_poly.pdbx_seq_one_letter_code
_entity_poly.pdbx_strand_id
1 'polypeptide(L)' 'MDNSTHAGTDAETRRLLPGEKHNRDLSNPGEVWAFVLALVLIAALGLGFVFAGLAGVGLVMVAVVPVLYIVLVTISVGR' A
#
# COMPACT_ATOMS: atom_id res chain seq x y z
N MET A 1 13.48 45.83 41.93
CA MET A 1 14.24 45.13 40.88
C MET A 1 13.57 43.78 40.70
N ASP A 2 12.76 43.75 39.66
CA ASP A 2 11.70 42.84 39.26
C ASP A 2 12.28 41.66 38.49
N ASN A 3 12.24 40.48 39.10
CA ASN A 3 12.66 39.21 38.50
C ASN A 3 11.45 38.28 38.35
N SER A 4 10.47 38.66 37.52
CA SER A 4 9.32 37.78 37.25
C SER A 4 8.77 37.85 35.82
N THR A 5 9.44 38.56 34.91
CA THR A 5 9.01 38.73 33.50
C THR A 5 9.35 37.52 32.60
N HIS A 6 9.60 36.33 33.14
CA HIS A 6 9.94 35.13 32.37
C HIS A 6 8.99 33.94 32.53
N ALA A 7 7.89 34.07 33.28
CA ALA A 7 6.95 32.96 33.50
C ALA A 7 5.82 32.85 32.46
N GLY A 8 5.84 33.66 31.39
CA GLY A 8 4.77 33.71 30.39
C GLY A 8 5.03 32.96 29.08
N THR A 9 6.27 32.51 28.82
CA THR A 9 6.69 31.94 27.53
C THR A 9 6.58 30.41 27.43
N ASP A 10 5.97 29.77 28.43
CA ASP A 10 6.00 28.30 28.56
C ASP A 10 4.67 27.65 28.14
N ALA A 11 3.62 28.47 27.99
CA ALA A 11 2.28 28.01 27.62
C ALA A 11 2.06 27.95 26.10
N GLU A 12 2.84 28.69 25.31
CA GLU A 12 2.66 28.78 23.85
C GLU A 12 3.48 27.73 23.09
N THR A 13 4.64 27.34 23.63
CA THR A 13 5.52 26.31 23.03
C THR A 13 4.94 24.88 23.14
N ARG A 14 3.89 24.67 23.95
CA ARG A 14 3.16 23.39 24.06
C ARG A 14 2.03 23.20 23.04
N ARG A 15 1.87 24.11 22.07
CA ARG A 15 0.89 23.97 20.97
C ARG A 15 1.51 23.64 19.60
N LEU A 16 2.81 23.40 19.53
CA LEU A 16 3.41 22.82 18.34
C LEU A 16 3.59 21.33 18.58
N LEU A 17 2.57 20.61 18.07
CA LEU A 17 2.41 19.18 18.15
C LEU A 17 3.76 18.47 17.91
N PRO A 18 4.22 17.64 18.86
CA PRO A 18 5.40 16.81 18.65
C PRO A 18 5.15 15.98 17.40
N GLY A 19 6.06 16.10 16.43
CA GLY A 19 6.03 15.46 15.14
C GLY A 19 5.40 14.09 15.23
N GLU A 20 4.18 13.99 14.71
CA GLU A 20 3.57 12.73 14.37
C GLU A 20 4.52 12.13 13.35
N LYS A 21 5.39 11.25 13.84
CA LYS A 21 6.20 10.40 12.98
C LYS A 21 5.16 9.63 12.22
N HIS A 22 4.89 10.10 11.00
CA HIS A 22 4.15 9.38 9.99
C HIS A 22 5.04 8.17 9.66
N ASN A 23 5.03 7.20 10.58
CA ASN A 23 5.36 5.83 10.34
C ASN A 23 4.30 5.40 9.33
N ARG A 24 4.55 5.73 8.06
CA ARG A 24 4.02 4.92 6.98
C ARG A 24 4.52 3.54 7.35
N ASP A 25 3.61 2.70 7.80
CA ASP A 25 3.82 1.28 7.97
C ASP A 25 4.21 0.72 6.60
N LEU A 26 5.47 0.96 6.20
CA LEU A 26 6.14 0.54 4.98
C LEU A 26 6.43 -0.97 5.01
N SER A 27 5.77 -1.70 5.90
CA SER A 27 6.01 -3.10 6.17
C SER A 27 4.73 -3.82 6.60
N ASN A 28 3.56 -3.44 6.07
CA ASN A 28 2.49 -4.41 6.01
C ASN A 28 2.89 -5.43 4.93
N PRO A 29 3.24 -6.68 5.28
CA PRO A 29 3.68 -7.66 4.28
C PRO A 29 2.65 -7.80 3.16
N GLY A 30 1.36 -7.60 3.45
CA GLY A 30 0.29 -7.59 2.46
C GLY A 30 0.44 -6.55 1.34
N GLU A 31 0.95 -5.34 1.63
CA GLU A 31 1.08 -4.29 0.61
C GLU A 31 2.23 -4.58 -0.36
N VAL A 32 3.36 -5.08 0.17
CA VAL A 32 4.49 -5.54 -0.64
C VAL A 32 4.08 -6.73 -1.51
N TRP A 33 3.37 -7.71 -0.94
CA TRP A 33 2.84 -8.86 -1.69
C TRP A 33 1.86 -8.45 -2.78
N ALA A 34 0.98 -7.47 -2.53
CA ALA A 34 0.06 -6.94 -3.53
C ALA A 34 0.80 -6.27 -4.69
N PHE A 35 1.86 -5.51 -4.39
CA PHE A 35 2.69 -4.86 -5.41
C PHE A 35 3.42 -5.87 -6.29
N VAL A 36 3.99 -6.92 -5.67
CA VAL A 36 4.65 -8.02 -6.39
C VAL A 36 3.65 -8.76 -7.27
N LEU A 37 2.46 -9.07 -6.76
CA LEU A 37 1.39 -9.72 -7.54
C LEU A 37 1.00 -8.88 -8.75
N ALA A 38 0.84 -7.57 -8.58
CA ALA A 38 0.52 -6.65 -9.67
C ALA A 38 1.61 -6.63 -10.75
N LEU A 39 2.89 -6.58 -10.35
CA LEU A 39 4.02 -6.57 -11.28
C LEU A 39 4.09 -7.89 -12.08
N VAL A 40 3.90 -9.03 -11.41
CA VAL A 40 3.83 -10.35 -12.07
C VAL A 40 2.67 -10.41 -13.06
N LEU A 41 1.51 -9.87 -12.70
CA LEU A 41 0.34 -9.78 -13.57
C LEU A 41 0.64 -9.00 -14.85
N ILE A 42 1.24 -7.80 -14.72
CA ILE A 42 1.60 -6.97 -15.87
C ILE A 42 2.60 -7.70 -16.77
N ALA A 43 3.62 -8.35 -16.19
CA ALA A 43 4.58 -9.13 -16.95
C ALA A 43 3.93 -10.30 -17.70
N ALA A 44 3.02 -11.03 -17.05
CA ALA A 44 2.29 -12.14 -17.67
C ALA A 44 1.38 -11.67 -18.81
N LEU A 45 0.66 -10.55 -18.64
CA LEU A 45 -0.14 -9.94 -19.71
C LEU A 45 0.75 -9.50 -20.87
N GLY A 46 1.89 -8.87 -20.58
CA GLY A 46 2.87 -8.43 -21.57
C GLY A 46 3.42 -9.59 -22.39
N LEU A 47 3.87 -10.66 -21.73
CA LEU A 47 4.33 -11.87 -22.42
C LEU A 47 3.21 -12.52 -23.24
N GLY A 48 2.02 -12.68 -22.67
CA GLY A 48 0.88 -13.26 -23.38
C GLY A 48 0.55 -12.48 -24.66
N PHE A 49 0.57 -11.16 -24.59
CA PHE A 49 0.37 -10.29 -25.75
C PHE A 49 1.49 -10.40 -26.78
N VAL A 50 2.76 -10.42 -26.36
CA VAL A 50 3.91 -10.50 -27.29
C VAL A 50 3.95 -11.82 -28.04
N PHE A 51 3.65 -12.95 -27.37
CA PHE A 51 3.78 -14.28 -27.97
C PHE A 51 2.52 -14.73 -28.74
N ALA A 52 1.33 -14.27 -28.37
CA ALA A 52 0.07 -14.76 -28.94
C ALA A 52 -0.95 -13.65 -29.29
N GLY A 53 -0.55 -12.38 -29.22
CA GLY A 53 -1.41 -11.23 -29.56
C GLY A 53 -2.67 -11.15 -28.69
N LEU A 54 -3.80 -10.79 -29.31
CA LEU A 54 -5.10 -10.69 -28.63
C LEU A 54 -5.57 -12.02 -28.02
N ALA A 55 -5.25 -13.15 -28.66
CA ALA A 55 -5.58 -14.47 -28.12
C ALA A 55 -4.82 -14.77 -26.83
N GLY A 56 -3.56 -14.34 -26.75
CA GLY A 56 -2.75 -14.46 -25.54
C GLY A 56 -3.31 -13.67 -24.36
N VAL A 57 -3.79 -12.44 -24.60
CA VAL A 57 -4.46 -11.65 -23.56
C VAL A 57 -5.74 -12.32 -23.08
N GLY A 58 -6.53 -12.90 -24.00
CA GLY A 58 -7.72 -13.67 -23.66
C GLY A 58 -7.43 -14.84 -22.74
N LEU A 59 -6.38 -15.63 -23.03
CA LEU A 59 -5.97 -16.75 -22.19
C LEU A 59 -5.46 -16.30 -20.81
N VAL A 60 -4.70 -15.21 -20.75
CA VAL A 60 -4.24 -14.65 -19.47
C VAL A 60 -5.44 -14.19 -18.62
N MET A 61 -6.45 -13.55 -19.22
CA MET A 61 -7.67 -13.18 -18.50
C MET A 61 -8.43 -14.39 -17.95
N VAL A 62 -8.57 -15.47 -18.74
CA VAL A 62 -9.18 -16.72 -18.27
C VAL A 62 -8.42 -17.32 -17.09
N ALA A 63 -7.08 -17.21 -17.07
CA ALA A 63 -6.25 -17.70 -15.97
C ALA A 63 -6.28 -16.78 -14.73
N VAL A 64 -6.40 -15.46 -14.91
CA VAL A 64 -6.38 -14.47 -13.81
C VAL A 64 -7.69 -14.47 -13.02
N VAL A 65 -8.84 -14.67 -13.66
CA VAL A 65 -10.16 -14.69 -13.02
C VAL A 65 -10.24 -15.67 -11.82
N PRO A 66 -9.87 -16.96 -11.95
CA PRO A 66 -9.91 -17.89 -10.81
C PRO A 66 -8.90 -17.53 -9.72
N VAL A 67 -7.73 -16.98 -10.08
CA VAL A 67 -6.73 -16.51 -9.10
C VAL A 67 -7.30 -15.36 -8.26
N LEU A 68 -7.90 -14.36 -8.90
CA LEU A 68 -8.55 -13.26 -8.19
C LEU A 68 -9.71 -13.74 -7.32
N TYR A 69 -10.51 -14.69 -7.80
CA TYR A 69 -11.57 -15.30 -7.00
C TYR A 69 -11.03 -15.92 -5.71
N ILE A 70 -9.97 -16.74 -5.80
CA ILE A 70 -9.35 -17.37 -4.62
C ILE A 70 -8.80 -16.32 -3.66
N VAL A 71 -8.09 -15.31 -4.18
CA VAL A 71 -7.51 -14.24 -3.36
C VAL A 71 -8.60 -13.45 -2.62
N LEU A 72 -9.67 -13.07 -3.33
CA LEU A 72 -10.80 -12.34 -2.73
C LEU A 72 -11.54 -13.17 -1.69
N VAL A 73 -11.76 -14.46 -1.97
CA VAL A 73 -12.37 -15.40 -1.01
C VAL A 73 -11.47 -15.54 0.23
N THR A 74 -10.17 -15.71 0.04
CA THR A 74 -9.21 -15.86 1.15
C THR A 74 -9.19 -14.61 2.05
N ILE A 75 -9.19 -13.41 1.45
CA ILE A 75 -9.27 -12.14 2.19
C ILE A 75 -10.65 -11.98 2.86
N SER A 76 -11.73 -12.45 2.23
CA SER A 76 -13.08 -12.41 2.83
C SER A 76 -13.28 -13.38 3.99
N VAL A 77 -12.63 -14.55 3.95
CA VAL A 77 -12.80 -15.61 4.98
C VAL A 77 -11.88 -15.38 6.18
N GLY A 78 -10.70 -14.81 6.00
CA GLY A 78 -9.68 -14.64 7.05
C GLY A 78 -9.93 -13.52 8.07
N ARG A 79 -11.18 -13.25 8.44
CA ARG A 79 -11.50 -12.34 9.56
C ARG A 79 -11.17 -12.98 10.91
#